data_AF-A0A450YZF1-F1
#
_entry.id   AF-A0A450YZF1-F1
#
_cell.length_a   1.000
_cell.length_b   1.000
_cell.length_c   1.000
_cell.angle_alpha   90.00
_cell.angle_beta   90.00
_cell.angle_gamma   90.00
#
_symmetry.space_group_name_H-M   'P 1'
#
loop_
_entity.id
_entity.type
_entity.pdbx_description
1 polymer ?
#
loop_
_entity_poly.entity_id
_entity_poly.type
_entity_poly.pdbx_seq_one_letter_code
_entity_poly.pdbx_strand_id
1 'polypeptide(L)'
;MGAVAFDTLKFSQTLRGVGFDEIQADGVLTAFKTAFGEAEFPSTKDIIRLDSKIDRLGTRVESLDSKVEFLGSKVESLDSKVDLLNSKMETGFQQLEDKIVLSESRTSEKMKSLEFGTSEKIKSLESGMNEKLESMEFRTNEKLESLRSEMNVKMEAMSFEMNTKIESMGQRITIKLGGMMVMAVIAVATLVKIF
;
A
#
# COMPACT_ATOMS: atom_id res chain seq x y z
N MET A 1 -46.83 45.71 42.68
CA MET A 1 -47.22 46.91 43.46
C MET A 1 -46.28 48.03 43.04
N GLY A 2 -46.80 49.12 42.47
CA GLY A 2 -45.97 50.27 42.09
C GLY A 2 -45.49 51.00 43.34
N ALA A 3 -44.18 51.16 43.52
CA ALA A 3 -43.63 51.96 44.58
C ALA A 3 -43.94 53.44 44.29
N VAL A 4 -44.86 54.04 45.06
CA VAL A 4 -45.18 55.46 44.95
C VAL A 4 -44.11 56.24 45.71
N ALA A 5 -43.28 56.99 44.99
CA ALA A 5 -42.26 57.85 45.60
C ALA A 5 -42.93 58.92 46.48
N PHE A 6 -42.46 59.09 47.71
CA PHE A 6 -42.95 60.16 48.58
C PHE A 6 -42.18 61.46 48.30
N ASP A 7 -42.82 62.36 47.53
CA ASP A 7 -42.29 63.69 47.28
C ASP A 7 -42.53 64.61 48.49
N THR A 8 -41.56 64.60 49.39
CA THR A 8 -41.56 65.43 50.61
C THR A 8 -41.72 66.93 50.33
N LEU A 9 -41.26 67.40 49.16
CA LEU A 9 -41.33 68.80 48.77
C LEU A 9 -42.74 69.16 48.31
N LYS A 10 -43.32 68.35 47.42
CA LYS A 10 -44.71 68.54 46.95
C LYS A 10 -45.71 68.40 48.10
N PHE A 11 -45.46 67.50 49.05
CA PHE A 11 -46.28 67.35 50.26
C PHE A 11 -46.28 68.64 51.11
N SER A 12 -45.09 69.17 51.42
CA SER A 12 -44.92 70.44 52.14
C SER A 12 -45.59 71.63 51.44
N GLN A 13 -45.44 71.73 50.11
CA GLN A 13 -46.08 72.78 49.31
C GLN A 13 -47.60 72.69 49.34
N THR A 14 -48.15 71.48 49.32
CA THR A 14 -49.60 71.25 49.38
C THR A 14 -50.19 71.74 50.70
N LEU A 15 -49.52 71.43 51.82
CA LEU A 15 -49.94 71.89 53.15
C LEU A 15 -49.93 73.41 53.26
N ARG A 16 -48.87 74.05 52.76
CA ARG A 16 -48.81 75.53 52.71
C ARG A 16 -49.90 76.13 51.83
N GLY A 17 -50.21 75.48 50.70
CA GLY A 17 -51.28 75.90 49.78
C GLY A 17 -52.69 75.85 50.38
N VAL A 18 -52.91 75.06 51.45
CA VAL A 18 -54.19 74.99 52.16
C VAL A 18 -54.19 75.78 53.49
N GLY A 19 -53.20 76.65 53.70
CA GLY A 19 -53.19 77.61 54.80
C GLY A 19 -52.34 77.24 56.02
N PHE A 20 -51.51 76.19 55.94
CA PHE A 20 -50.51 75.91 56.97
C PHE A 20 -49.33 76.88 56.82
N ASP A 21 -48.82 77.41 57.93
CA ASP A 21 -47.55 78.13 57.90
C ASP A 21 -46.37 77.16 57.67
N GLU A 22 -45.17 77.69 57.41
CA GLU A 22 -44.00 76.87 57.10
C GLU A 22 -43.62 75.91 58.23
N ILE A 23 -43.76 76.34 59.49
CA ILE A 23 -43.43 75.54 60.67
C ILE A 23 -44.47 74.43 60.86
N GLN A 24 -45.74 74.75 60.66
CA GLN A 24 -46.85 73.80 60.73
C GLN A 24 -46.75 72.75 59.61
N ALA A 25 -46.46 73.15 58.37
CA ALA A 25 -46.31 72.24 57.25
C ALA A 25 -45.13 71.28 57.44
N ASP A 26 -44.01 71.78 57.95
CA ASP A 26 -42.81 70.97 58.22
C ASP A 26 -43.01 70.05 59.44
N GLY A 27 -43.75 70.53 60.45
CA GLY A 27 -44.18 69.74 61.61
C GLY A 27 -45.08 68.56 61.22
N VAL A 28 -46.08 68.79 60.34
CA VAL A 28 -46.94 67.71 59.81
C VAL A 28 -46.15 66.75 58.92
N LEU A 29 -45.25 67.24 58.07
CA LEU A 29 -44.36 66.39 57.27
C LEU A 29 -43.47 65.51 58.16
N THR A 30 -42.97 66.05 59.26
CA THR A 30 -42.14 65.32 60.22
C THR A 30 -42.96 64.28 60.97
N ALA A 31 -44.12 64.67 61.53
CA ALA A 31 -45.04 63.73 62.19
C ALA A 31 -45.51 62.63 61.23
N PHE A 32 -45.74 62.95 59.96
CA PHE A 32 -46.06 61.99 58.91
C PHE A 32 -44.89 61.03 58.66
N LYS A 33 -43.67 61.53 58.46
CA LYS A 33 -42.47 60.69 58.31
C LYS A 33 -42.23 59.78 59.52
N THR A 34 -42.47 60.27 60.73
CA THR A 34 -42.30 59.49 61.97
C THR A 34 -43.42 58.46 62.17
N ALA A 35 -44.68 58.82 61.89
CA ALA A 35 -45.82 57.91 62.03
C ALA A 35 -45.80 56.77 61.00
N PHE A 36 -45.29 57.04 59.80
CA PHE A 36 -45.04 56.03 58.78
C PHE A 36 -43.60 55.48 58.83
N GLY A 37 -42.87 55.76 59.91
CA GLY A 37 -41.43 55.53 60.12
C GLY A 37 -40.96 54.08 60.19
N GLU A 38 -41.70 53.13 59.60
CA GLU A 38 -41.25 51.75 59.37
C GLU A 38 -41.39 51.33 57.89
N ALA A 39 -42.03 52.15 57.05
CA ALA A 39 -41.99 51.96 55.61
C ALA A 39 -40.83 52.79 55.04
N GLU A 40 -39.70 52.15 54.73
CA GLU A 40 -38.62 52.77 53.95
C GLU A 40 -39.18 53.16 52.56
N PHE A 41 -39.65 54.40 52.42
CA PHE A 41 -40.02 54.93 51.11
C PHE A 41 -38.75 55.27 50.34
N PRO A 42 -38.45 54.60 49.21
CA PRO A 42 -37.30 54.95 48.41
C PRO A 42 -37.40 56.42 47.97
N SER A 43 -36.28 57.15 48.07
CA SER A 43 -36.26 58.54 47.64
C SER A 43 -36.37 58.62 46.11
N THR A 44 -36.86 59.75 45.58
CA THR A 44 -36.90 59.99 44.13
C THR A 44 -35.53 59.82 43.48
N LYS A 45 -34.44 60.14 44.19
CA LYS A 45 -33.06 59.94 43.70
C LYS A 45 -32.69 58.47 43.56
N ASP A 46 -33.11 57.62 44.50
CA ASP A 46 -32.85 56.18 44.45
C ASP A 46 -33.61 55.52 43.29
N ILE A 47 -34.85 55.95 43.07
CA ILE A 47 -35.67 55.51 41.94
C ILE A 47 -35.00 55.88 40.62
N ILE A 48 -34.58 57.14 40.43
CA ILE A 48 -33.86 57.57 39.21
C ILE A 48 -32.56 56.78 39.01
N ARG A 49 -31.81 56.50 40.09
CA ARG A 49 -30.56 55.72 40.00
C ARG A 49 -30.83 54.27 39.60
N LEU A 50 -31.91 53.67 40.11
CA LEU A 50 -32.33 52.32 39.71
C LEU A 50 -32.81 52.30 38.25
N ASP A 51 -33.59 53.29 37.84
CA ASP A 51 -34.07 53.46 36.46
C ASP A 51 -32.89 53.49 35.47
N SER A 52 -31.89 54.33 35.76
CA SER A 52 -30.65 54.38 34.96
C SER A 52 -29.86 53.07 34.94
N LYS A 53 -29.92 52.26 36.01
CA LYS A 53 -29.29 50.93 36.02
C LYS A 53 -30.11 49.94 35.20
N ILE A 54 -31.44 50.02 35.27
CA ILE A 54 -32.38 49.21 34.49
C ILE A 54 -32.16 49.47 33.00
N ASP A 55 -32.06 50.73 32.58
CA ASP A 55 -31.76 51.09 31.18
C ASP A 55 -30.44 50.48 30.70
N ARG A 56 -29.38 50.63 31.51
CA ARG A 56 -28.07 50.04 31.19
C ARG A 56 -28.14 48.51 31.11
N LEU A 57 -28.90 47.86 31.98
CA LEU A 57 -29.10 46.41 31.90
C LEU A 57 -29.89 46.05 30.63
N GLY A 58 -30.92 46.81 30.27
CA GLY A 58 -31.66 46.65 29.01
C GLY A 58 -30.74 46.65 27.79
N THR A 59 -29.90 47.68 27.65
CA THR A 59 -28.92 47.75 26.53
C THR A 59 -27.92 46.59 26.51
N ARG A 60 -27.54 46.07 27.69
CA ARG A 60 -26.63 44.93 27.79
C ARG A 60 -27.33 43.63 27.39
N VAL A 61 -28.59 43.47 27.75
CA VAL A 61 -29.42 42.32 27.36
C VAL A 61 -29.62 42.32 25.85
N GLU A 62 -30.00 43.45 25.24
CA GLU A 62 -30.11 43.58 23.78
C GLU A 62 -28.80 43.24 23.06
N SER A 63 -27.66 43.72 23.58
CA SER A 63 -26.35 43.38 23.01
C SER A 63 -25.99 41.90 23.14
N LEU A 64 -26.39 41.24 24.24
CA LEU A 64 -26.19 39.81 24.42
C LEU A 64 -27.09 39.01 23.49
N ASP A 65 -28.35 39.40 23.31
CA ASP A 65 -29.28 38.76 22.37
C ASP A 65 -28.70 38.77 20.95
N SER A 66 -28.20 39.91 20.48
CA SER A 66 -27.54 39.98 19.15
C SER A 66 -26.31 39.08 19.04
N LYS A 67 -25.52 38.93 20.12
CA LYS A 67 -24.35 38.03 20.12
C LYS A 67 -24.77 36.56 20.10
N VAL A 68 -25.85 36.21 20.81
CA VAL A 68 -26.40 34.86 20.83
C VAL A 68 -26.92 34.49 19.44
N GLU A 69 -27.66 35.38 18.79
CA GLU A 69 -28.15 35.18 17.41
C GLU A 69 -26.99 35.00 16.42
N PHE A 70 -25.95 35.85 16.52
CA PHE A 70 -24.75 35.73 15.70
C PHE A 70 -24.02 34.40 15.91
N LEU A 71 -23.85 33.96 17.17
CA LEU A 71 -23.25 32.66 17.46
C LEU A 71 -24.11 31.50 16.94
N GLY A 72 -25.43 31.61 17.02
CA GLY A 72 -26.37 30.66 16.42
C GLY A 72 -26.11 30.47 14.93
N SER A 73 -26.04 31.57 14.17
CA SER A 73 -25.75 31.50 12.73
C SER A 73 -24.38 30.89 12.41
N LYS A 74 -23.37 31.11 13.26
CA LYS A 74 -22.05 30.49 13.11
C LYS A 74 -22.09 28.99 13.36
N VAL A 75 -22.87 28.55 14.36
CA VAL A 75 -23.05 27.12 14.65
C VAL A 75 -23.74 26.43 13.48
N GLU A 76 -24.83 26.98 12.95
CA GLU A 76 -25.53 26.44 11.77
C GLU A 76 -24.59 26.35 10.53
N SER A 77 -23.75 27.36 10.33
CA SER A 77 -22.75 27.35 9.26
C SER A 77 -21.68 26.28 9.46
N LEU A 78 -21.25 26.02 10.69
CA LEU A 78 -20.29 24.97 11.01
C LEU A 78 -20.91 23.59 10.83
N ASP A 79 -22.14 23.37 11.28
CA ASP A 79 -22.86 22.11 11.08
C ASP A 79 -22.97 21.77 9.59
N SER A 80 -23.35 22.74 8.76
CA SER A 80 -23.41 22.56 7.31
C SER A 80 -22.05 22.18 6.70
N LYS A 81 -20.94 22.73 7.22
CA LYS A 81 -19.59 22.37 6.77
C LYS A 81 -19.19 20.97 7.21
N VAL A 82 -19.58 20.57 8.42
CA VAL A 82 -19.35 19.22 8.95
C VAL A 82 -20.11 18.20 8.10
N ASP A 83 -21.37 18.45 7.77
CA ASP A 83 -22.17 17.58 6.90
C ASP A 83 -21.56 17.42 5.50
N LEU A 84 -21.07 18.52 4.93
CA LEU A 84 -20.37 18.50 3.65
C LEU A 84 -19.06 17.70 3.71
N LEU A 85 -18.29 17.85 4.80
CA LEU A 85 -17.06 17.09 5.01
C LEU A 85 -17.34 15.60 5.18
N ASN A 86 -18.35 15.23 5.96
CA ASN A 86 -18.77 13.85 6.13
C ASN A 86 -19.17 13.22 4.78
N SER A 87 -19.96 13.94 3.97
CA SER A 87 -20.35 13.48 2.63
C SER A 87 -19.16 13.30 1.69
N LYS A 88 -18.19 14.22 1.71
CA LYS A 88 -16.95 14.11 0.93
C LYS A 88 -16.07 12.95 1.40
N MET A 89 -16.06 12.69 2.71
CA MET A 89 -15.29 11.61 3.29
C MET A 89 -15.88 10.25 2.89
N GLU A 90 -17.20 10.10 2.99
CA GLU A 90 -17.91 8.88 2.57
C GLU A 90 -17.67 8.56 1.09
N THR A 91 -17.86 9.56 0.22
CA THR A 91 -17.61 9.39 -1.21
C THR A 91 -16.14 9.10 -1.52
N GLY A 92 -15.21 9.72 -0.79
CA GLY A 92 -13.77 9.45 -0.91
C GLY A 92 -13.41 8.02 -0.50
N PHE A 93 -13.98 7.50 0.59
CA PHE A 93 -13.78 6.12 1.02
C PHE A 93 -14.34 5.12 0.02
N GLN A 94 -15.55 5.32 -0.48
CA GLN A 94 -16.13 4.44 -1.50
C GLN A 94 -15.27 4.38 -2.77
N GLN A 95 -14.77 5.53 -3.24
CA GLN A 95 -13.89 5.58 -4.41
C GLN A 95 -12.55 4.86 -4.18
N LEU A 96 -12.01 4.90 -2.96
CA LEU A 96 -10.79 4.17 -2.61
C LEU A 96 -11.05 2.66 -2.58
N GLU A 97 -12.17 2.24 -2.00
CA GLU A 97 -12.57 0.83 -1.95
C GLU A 97 -12.77 0.27 -3.37
N ASP A 98 -13.48 0.98 -4.25
CA ASP A 98 -13.66 0.58 -5.65
C ASP A 98 -12.31 0.46 -6.38
N LYS A 99 -11.37 1.39 -6.14
CA LYS A 99 -10.02 1.33 -6.73
C LYS A 99 -9.22 0.15 -6.22
N ILE A 100 -9.33 -0.20 -4.94
CA ILE A 100 -8.66 -1.35 -4.34
C ILE A 100 -9.18 -2.62 -5.01
N VAL A 101 -10.50 -2.83 -5.05
CA VAL A 101 -11.14 -4.00 -5.67
C VAL A 101 -10.76 -4.13 -7.15
N LEU A 102 -10.75 -3.03 -7.90
CA LEU A 102 -10.34 -3.02 -9.30
C LEU A 102 -8.85 -3.39 -9.45
N SER A 103 -7.99 -2.88 -8.58
CA SER A 103 -6.55 -3.18 -8.61
C SER A 103 -6.28 -4.65 -8.29
N GLU A 104 -6.95 -5.21 -7.29
CA GLU A 104 -6.86 -6.63 -6.91
C GLU A 104 -7.30 -7.55 -8.05
N SER A 105 -8.42 -7.22 -8.69
CA SER A 105 -8.94 -7.93 -9.87
C SER A 105 -7.91 -7.94 -11.00
N ARG A 106 -7.34 -6.77 -11.32
CA ARG A 106 -6.33 -6.63 -12.38
C ARG A 106 -5.04 -7.37 -12.06
N THR A 107 -4.60 -7.35 -10.80
CA THR A 107 -3.41 -8.13 -10.38
C THR A 107 -3.66 -9.63 -10.48
N SER A 108 -4.85 -10.09 -10.10
CA SER A 108 -5.24 -11.50 -10.21
C SER A 108 -5.28 -11.98 -11.66
N GLU A 109 -5.83 -11.18 -12.57
CA GLU A 109 -5.83 -11.49 -14.01
C GLU A 109 -4.42 -11.56 -14.60
N LYS A 110 -3.56 -10.59 -14.27
CA LYS A 110 -2.16 -10.60 -14.70
C LYS A 110 -1.41 -11.83 -14.19
N MET A 111 -1.66 -12.23 -12.94
CA MET A 111 -1.08 -13.43 -12.35
C MET A 111 -1.50 -14.68 -13.11
N LYS A 112 -2.80 -14.86 -13.38
CA LYS A 112 -3.33 -15.98 -14.19
C LYS A 112 -2.71 -16.02 -15.59
N SER A 113 -2.58 -14.88 -16.25
CA SER A 113 -1.97 -14.79 -17.59
C SER A 113 -0.49 -15.17 -17.57
N LEU A 114 0.25 -14.73 -16.54
CA LEU A 114 1.67 -15.08 -16.35
C LEU A 114 1.85 -16.57 -16.06
N GLU A 115 1.03 -17.14 -15.19
CA GLU A 115 1.04 -18.58 -14.89
C GLU A 115 0.78 -19.40 -16.14
N PHE A 116 -0.26 -19.05 -16.91
CA PHE A 116 -0.57 -19.72 -18.17
C PHE A 116 0.57 -19.59 -19.19
N GLY A 117 1.07 -18.38 -19.41
CA GLY A 117 2.15 -18.14 -20.37
C GLY A 117 3.46 -18.84 -19.99
N THR A 118 3.76 -18.95 -18.69
CA THR A 118 4.94 -19.68 -18.20
C THR A 118 4.76 -21.18 -18.36
N SER A 119 3.58 -21.71 -18.04
CA SER A 119 3.25 -23.13 -18.24
C SER A 119 3.39 -23.54 -19.70
N GLU A 120 2.85 -22.75 -20.64
CA GLU A 120 2.96 -23.04 -22.08
C GLU A 120 4.41 -22.98 -22.58
N LYS A 121 5.21 -22.00 -22.10
CA LYS A 121 6.64 -21.95 -22.42
C LYS A 121 7.40 -23.16 -21.90
N ILE A 122 7.09 -23.64 -20.69
CA ILE A 122 7.69 -24.86 -20.12
C ILE A 122 7.36 -26.06 -20.99
N LYS A 123 6.08 -26.28 -21.34
CA LYS A 123 5.68 -27.39 -22.23
C LYS A 123 6.39 -27.34 -23.57
N SER A 124 6.51 -26.15 -24.17
CA SER A 124 7.22 -25.96 -25.44
C SER A 124 8.71 -26.28 -25.32
N LEU A 125 9.35 -25.86 -24.22
CA LEU A 125 10.75 -26.20 -23.94
C LEU A 125 10.95 -27.69 -23.72
N GLU A 126 10.08 -28.35 -22.94
CA GLU A 126 10.11 -29.79 -22.72
C GLU A 126 10.00 -30.57 -24.04
N SER A 127 9.04 -30.21 -24.90
CA SER A 127 8.88 -30.81 -26.23
C SER A 127 10.13 -30.61 -27.10
N GLY A 128 10.63 -29.39 -27.19
CA GLY A 128 11.81 -29.08 -28.01
C GLY A 128 13.10 -29.73 -27.49
N MET A 129 13.22 -29.93 -26.18
CA MET A 129 14.33 -30.68 -25.59
C MET A 129 14.23 -32.17 -25.90
N ASN A 130 13.03 -32.75 -25.81
CA ASN A 130 12.81 -34.16 -26.16
C ASN A 130 13.15 -34.42 -27.63
N GLU A 131 12.67 -33.59 -28.55
CA GLU A 131 13.00 -33.71 -29.98
C GLU A 131 14.52 -33.62 -30.24
N LYS A 132 15.21 -32.70 -29.57
CA LYS A 132 16.67 -32.58 -29.68
C LYS A 132 17.39 -33.80 -29.11
N LEU A 133 16.90 -34.35 -28.01
CA LEU A 133 17.45 -35.56 -27.40
C LEU A 133 17.31 -36.75 -28.34
N GLU A 134 16.12 -36.98 -28.90
CA GLU A 134 15.86 -38.03 -29.89
C GLU A 134 16.76 -37.88 -31.12
N SER A 135 16.90 -36.66 -31.65
CA SER A 135 17.79 -36.38 -32.78
C SER A 135 19.27 -36.67 -32.45
N MET A 136 19.71 -36.35 -31.23
CA MET A 136 21.07 -36.62 -30.78
C MET A 136 21.33 -38.11 -30.60
N GLU A 137 20.38 -38.86 -30.03
CA GLU A 137 20.44 -40.32 -29.92
C GLU A 137 20.56 -40.97 -31.30
N PHE A 138 19.73 -40.55 -32.26
CA PHE A 138 19.77 -41.06 -33.63
C PHE A 138 21.14 -40.81 -34.29
N ARG A 139 21.65 -39.57 -34.26
CA ARG A 139 22.95 -39.22 -34.85
C ARG A 139 24.11 -39.97 -34.18
N THR A 140 24.02 -40.20 -32.88
CA THR A 140 25.04 -40.94 -32.14
C THR A 140 25.05 -42.41 -32.55
N ASN A 141 23.86 -43.02 -32.68
CA ASN A 141 23.72 -44.39 -33.18
C ASN A 141 24.23 -44.53 -34.62
N GLU A 142 23.88 -43.61 -35.51
CA GLU A 142 24.37 -43.60 -36.90
C GLU A 142 25.91 -43.51 -36.96
N LYS A 143 26.50 -42.59 -36.18
CA LYS A 143 27.97 -42.49 -36.09
C LYS A 143 28.60 -43.76 -35.56
N LEU A 144 28.03 -44.36 -34.52
CA LEU A 144 28.54 -45.61 -33.95
C LEU A 144 28.51 -46.75 -34.97
N GLU A 145 27.43 -46.87 -35.74
CA GLU A 145 27.33 -47.88 -36.80
C GLU A 145 28.33 -47.62 -37.93
N SER A 146 28.53 -46.35 -38.32
CA SER A 146 29.54 -45.98 -39.32
C SER A 146 30.97 -46.34 -38.87
N LEU A 147 31.31 -46.04 -37.60
CA LEU A 147 32.62 -46.37 -37.02
C LEU A 147 32.83 -47.88 -36.94
N ARG A 148 31.78 -48.63 -36.59
CA ARG A 148 31.83 -50.10 -36.54
C ARG A 148 32.11 -50.68 -37.92
N SER A 149 31.43 -50.19 -38.94
CA SER A 149 31.63 -50.62 -40.34
C SER A 149 33.06 -50.30 -40.81
N GLU A 150 33.53 -49.08 -40.58
CA GLU A 150 34.87 -48.64 -40.97
C GLU A 150 35.97 -49.47 -40.28
N MET A 151 35.77 -49.79 -38.99
CA MET A 151 36.67 -50.65 -38.23
C MET A 151 36.69 -52.09 -38.74
N ASN A 152 35.54 -52.64 -39.11
CA ASN A 152 35.45 -53.98 -39.71
C ASN A 152 36.26 -54.04 -41.02
N VAL A 153 36.07 -53.06 -41.92
CA VAL A 153 36.82 -52.98 -43.18
C VAL A 153 38.33 -52.89 -42.93
N LYS A 154 38.76 -52.04 -41.98
CA LYS A 154 40.17 -51.90 -41.64
C LYS A 154 40.76 -53.18 -41.02
N MET A 155 39.97 -53.91 -40.23
CA MET A 155 40.36 -55.18 -39.62
C MET A 155 40.50 -56.29 -40.66
N GLU A 156 39.60 -56.35 -41.64
CA GLU A 156 39.69 -57.25 -42.79
C GLU A 156 40.95 -56.96 -43.62
N ALA A 157 41.21 -55.69 -43.95
CA ALA A 157 42.41 -55.28 -44.68
C ALA A 157 43.69 -55.65 -43.93
N MET A 158 43.73 -55.41 -42.61
CA MET A 158 44.87 -55.79 -41.77
C MET A 158 45.08 -57.30 -41.73
N SER A 159 43.99 -58.08 -41.65
CA SER A 159 44.06 -59.55 -41.66
C SER A 159 44.64 -60.07 -42.98
N PHE A 160 44.23 -59.48 -44.11
CA PHE A 160 44.77 -59.82 -45.43
C PHE A 160 46.26 -59.48 -45.55
N GLU A 161 46.67 -58.27 -45.16
CA GLU A 161 48.08 -57.86 -45.18
C GLU A 161 48.94 -58.76 -44.28
N MET A 162 48.45 -59.12 -43.10
CA MET A 162 49.15 -60.01 -42.19
C MET A 162 49.31 -61.42 -42.79
N ASN A 163 48.25 -61.96 -43.38
CA ASN A 163 48.29 -63.29 -44.02
C ASN A 163 49.30 -63.32 -45.18
N THR A 164 49.29 -62.31 -46.05
CA THR A 164 50.25 -62.23 -47.17
C THR A 164 51.70 -62.08 -46.68
N LYS A 165 51.93 -61.30 -45.62
CA LYS A 165 53.26 -61.18 -45.00
C LYS A 165 53.72 -62.50 -44.40
N ILE A 166 52.86 -63.21 -43.67
CA ILE A 166 53.15 -64.53 -43.11
C ILE A 166 53.48 -65.54 -44.22
N GLU A 167 52.71 -65.55 -45.31
CA GLU A 167 52.98 -66.43 -46.45
C GLU A 167 54.34 -66.13 -47.09
N SER A 168 54.64 -64.84 -47.33
CA SER A 168 55.95 -64.43 -47.87
C SER A 168 57.12 -64.79 -46.93
N MET A 169 56.91 -64.70 -45.62
CA MET A 169 57.88 -65.11 -44.62
C MET A 169 58.08 -66.63 -44.65
N GLY A 170 57.00 -67.40 -44.73
CA GLY A 170 57.03 -68.85 -44.87
C GLY A 170 57.82 -69.29 -46.11
N GLN A 171 57.53 -68.70 -47.27
CA GLN A 171 58.27 -68.97 -48.52
C GLN A 171 59.77 -68.68 -48.37
N ARG A 172 60.13 -67.52 -47.79
CA ARG A 172 61.53 -67.16 -47.54
C ARG A 172 62.24 -68.14 -46.60
N ILE A 173 61.55 -68.60 -45.55
CA ILE A 173 62.08 -69.61 -44.61
C ILE A 173 62.32 -70.93 -45.35
N THR A 174 61.33 -71.41 -46.13
CA THR A 174 61.43 -72.64 -46.91
C THR A 174 62.59 -72.59 -47.92
N ILE A 175 62.75 -71.47 -48.64
CA ILE A 175 63.86 -71.29 -49.59
C ILE A 175 65.21 -71.32 -48.86
N LYS A 176 65.34 -70.64 -47.72
CA LYS A 176 66.59 -70.67 -46.92
C LYS A 176 66.92 -72.07 -46.42
N LEU A 177 65.95 -72.81 -45.89
CA LEU A 177 66.15 -74.18 -45.43
C LEU A 177 66.53 -75.12 -46.60
N GLY A 178 65.85 -75.00 -47.74
CA GLY A 178 66.16 -75.79 -48.93
C GLY A 178 67.58 -75.52 -49.45
N GLY A 179 67.98 -74.25 -49.52
CA GLY A 179 69.36 -73.87 -49.85
C GLY A 179 70.39 -74.44 -48.88
N MET A 180 70.11 -74.38 -47.57
CA MET A 180 70.97 -75.00 -46.55
C MET A 180 71.07 -76.53 -46.72
N MET A 181 69.96 -77.22 -47.00
CA MET A 181 69.98 -78.67 -47.26
C MET A 181 70.84 -79.04 -48.46
N VAL A 182 70.72 -78.32 -49.58
CA VAL A 182 71.54 -78.58 -50.77
C VAL A 182 73.03 -78.41 -50.46
N MET A 183 73.39 -77.34 -49.74
CA MET A 183 74.78 -77.13 -49.31
C MET A 183 75.29 -78.23 -48.38
N ALA A 184 74.46 -78.68 -47.43
CA ALA A 184 74.80 -79.79 -46.55
C ALA A 184 75.04 -81.10 -47.31
N VAL A 185 74.19 -81.41 -48.30
CA VAL A 185 74.34 -82.61 -49.15
C VAL A 185 75.63 -82.54 -49.98
N ILE A 186 75.95 -81.37 -50.57
CA ILE A 186 77.20 -81.17 -51.33
C ILE A 186 78.42 -81.35 -50.41
N ALA A 187 78.39 -80.80 -49.20
CA ALA A 187 79.46 -80.95 -48.23
C ALA A 187 79.68 -82.43 -47.84
N VAL A 188 78.60 -83.19 -47.61
CA VAL A 188 78.70 -84.64 -47.32
C VAL A 188 79.24 -85.41 -48.52
N ALA A 189 78.75 -85.13 -49.74
CA ALA A 189 79.21 -85.83 -50.95
C ALA A 189 80.69 -85.57 -51.27
N THR A 190 81.18 -84.36 -51.01
CA THR A 190 82.60 -84.01 -51.17
C THR A 190 83.48 -84.67 -50.11
N LEU A 191 83.02 -84.77 -48.87
CA LEU A 191 83.69 -85.56 -47.82
C LEU A 191 83.81 -87.04 -48.19
N VAL A 192 82.74 -87.68 -48.69
CA VAL A 192 82.75 -89.10 -49.09
C VAL A 192 83.73 -89.38 -50.23
N LYS A 193 84.00 -88.44 -51.14
CA LYS A 193 84.98 -88.62 -52.23
C LYS A 193 86.44 -88.50 -51.80
N ILE A 194 86.70 -87.98 -50.60
CA ILE A 194 88.06 -87.74 -50.08
C ILE A 194 88.54 -88.90 -49.17
N PHE A 195 87.63 -89.80 -48.78
CA PHE A 195 87.92 -91.06 -48.07
C PHE A 195 87.85 -92.26 -49.03
#